data_AF-A0AA38VM67-F1
#
_entry.id   AF-A0AA38VM67-F1
#
_cell.length_a   1.000
_cell.length_b   1.000
_cell.length_c   1.000
_cell.angle_alpha   90.00
_cell.angle_beta   90.00
_cell.angle_gamma   90.00
#
_symmetry.space_group_name_H-M   'P 1'
#
loop_
_entity.id
_entity.type
_entity.pdbx_description
1 polymer ?
#
loop_
_entity_poly.entity_id
_entity_poly.type
_entity_poly.pdbx_seq_one_letter_code
_entity_poly.pdbx_strand_id
1 'polypeptide(L)'
;MGPEVQTRFLIISDTHSKEWIAKDTLYPDEPVDVAIRCGDLTERSTLAEFKQAVEVLKRINAPLKHVIPGNDDDFTLDTVMFGKIYHKSQTSPNIWSEAYNVASAHYGRVGQAAKLISRGLFRRLYETEGR
;
A
#
# COMPACT_ATOMS: atom_id res chain seq x y z
N MET A 1 25.03 -17.66 27.88
CA MET A 1 23.93 -17.69 26.89
C MET A 1 23.07 -16.47 27.13
N GLY A 2 22.82 -15.67 26.09
CA GLY A 2 21.88 -14.55 26.20
C GLY A 2 20.44 -15.05 26.34
N PRO A 3 19.50 -14.18 26.75
CA PRO A 3 18.09 -14.54 26.78
C PRO A 3 17.60 -14.87 25.37
N GLU A 4 16.80 -15.93 25.25
CA GLU A 4 16.04 -16.24 24.05
C GLU A 4 14.81 -15.35 24.01
N VAL A 5 14.64 -14.59 22.92
CA VAL A 5 13.48 -13.70 22.73
C VAL A 5 12.58 -14.35 21.69
N GLN A 6 11.39 -14.78 22.11
CA GLN A 6 10.37 -15.27 21.17
C GLN A 6 9.76 -14.08 20.42
N THR A 7 9.54 -14.24 19.11
CA THR A 7 8.99 -13.19 18.25
C THR A 7 7.92 -13.78 17.33
N ARG A 8 6.75 -13.15 17.30
CA ARG A 8 5.60 -13.54 16.49
C ARG A 8 5.46 -12.65 15.27
N PHE A 9 5.40 -13.27 14.11
CA PHE A 9 5.19 -12.60 12.82
C PHE A 9 3.79 -12.92 12.28
N LEU A 10 3.11 -11.90 11.77
CA LEU A 10 1.94 -12.03 10.91
C LEU A 10 2.36 -11.66 9.49
N ILE A 11 2.28 -12.61 8.56
CA ILE A 11 2.58 -12.37 7.15
C ILE A 11 1.30 -12.57 6.36
N ILE A 12 0.96 -11.60 5.51
CA ILE A 12 -0.23 -11.65 4.68
C ILE A 12 0.13 -11.16 3.28
N SER A 13 -0.43 -11.81 2.26
CA SER A 13 -0.09 -11.57 0.86
C SER A 13 -1.33 -11.59 -0.02
N ASP A 14 -1.23 -11.00 -1.22
CA ASP A 14 -2.17 -11.20 -2.35
C ASP A 14 -3.65 -10.98 -1.99
N THR A 15 -3.93 -9.87 -1.32
CA THR A 15 -5.29 -9.61 -0.83
C THR A 15 -6.16 -8.87 -1.81
N HIS A 16 -5.58 -8.16 -2.78
CA HIS A 16 -6.29 -7.46 -3.84
C HIS A 16 -7.52 -6.66 -3.34
N SER A 17 -7.38 -5.87 -2.27
CA SER A 17 -8.47 -5.11 -1.64
C SER A 17 -9.67 -5.93 -1.10
N LYS A 18 -9.50 -7.26 -0.91
CA LYS A 18 -10.58 -8.18 -0.49
C LYS A 18 -10.55 -8.46 1.02
N GLU A 19 -9.97 -7.57 1.82
CA GLU A 19 -9.87 -7.76 3.29
C GLU A 19 -11.24 -7.81 3.98
N TRP A 20 -12.29 -7.29 3.33
CA TRP A 20 -13.67 -7.39 3.81
C TRP A 20 -14.22 -8.83 3.81
N ILE A 21 -13.66 -9.73 2.99
CA ILE A 21 -14.14 -11.12 2.84
C ILE A 21 -13.82 -11.98 4.07
N ALA A 22 -12.83 -11.58 4.86
CA ALA A 22 -12.28 -12.43 5.93
C ALA A 22 -11.87 -11.62 7.18
N LYS A 23 -12.60 -10.53 7.47
CA LYS A 23 -12.30 -9.64 8.62
C LYS A 23 -12.01 -10.37 9.93
N ASP A 24 -12.71 -11.47 10.18
CA ASP A 24 -12.65 -12.21 11.45
C ASP A 24 -11.68 -13.41 11.39
N THR A 25 -11.06 -13.70 10.24
CA THR A 25 -10.16 -14.85 10.06
C THR A 25 -8.76 -14.46 9.58
N LEU A 26 -8.61 -13.30 8.95
CA LEU A 26 -7.34 -12.84 8.37
C LEU A 26 -6.42 -12.16 9.40
N TYR A 27 -6.97 -11.72 10.53
CA TYR A 27 -6.25 -10.99 11.56
C TYR A 27 -6.39 -11.69 12.90
N PRO A 28 -5.28 -12.08 13.56
CA PRO A 28 -5.33 -12.62 14.92
C PRO A 28 -5.82 -11.54 15.88
N ASP A 29 -6.63 -11.95 16.87
CA ASP A 29 -7.04 -11.08 17.98
C ASP A 29 -5.85 -10.81 18.92
N GLU A 30 -4.90 -11.74 18.95
CA GLU A 30 -3.72 -11.69 19.80
C GLU A 30 -2.67 -10.73 19.23
N PRO A 31 -1.97 -9.97 20.09
CA PRO A 31 -0.84 -9.15 19.67
C PRO A 31 0.25 -10.00 18.96
N VAL A 32 0.83 -9.41 17.91
CA VAL A 32 2.03 -9.93 17.24
C VAL A 32 3.13 -8.88 17.28
N ASP A 33 4.39 -9.27 17.16
CA ASP A 33 5.50 -8.32 17.24
C ASP A 33 5.71 -7.59 15.91
N VAL A 34 5.51 -8.31 14.80
CA VAL A 34 5.73 -7.79 13.45
C VAL A 34 4.60 -8.22 12.52
N ALA A 35 4.02 -7.27 11.81
CA ALA A 35 3.10 -7.53 10.71
C ALA A 35 3.74 -7.13 9.37
N ILE A 36 3.74 -8.04 8.41
CA ILE A 36 4.27 -7.82 7.06
C ILE A 36 3.15 -8.07 6.06
N ARG A 37 2.84 -7.06 5.26
CA ARG A 37 1.98 -7.19 4.09
C ARG A 37 2.83 -7.25 2.84
N CYS A 38 2.74 -8.35 2.10
CA CYS A 38 3.58 -8.64 0.95
C CYS A 38 2.75 -8.67 -0.33
N GLY A 39 3.02 -7.78 -1.28
CA GLY A 39 2.41 -7.85 -2.60
C GLY A 39 0.92 -7.52 -2.63
N ASP A 40 0.49 -7.12 -3.83
CA ASP A 40 -0.88 -6.93 -4.32
C ASP A 40 -1.86 -6.49 -3.23
N LEU A 41 -1.55 -5.34 -2.64
CA LEU A 41 -2.41 -4.70 -1.65
C LEU A 41 -3.75 -4.32 -2.27
N THR A 42 -3.71 -3.96 -3.54
CA THR A 42 -4.85 -3.51 -4.29
C THR A 42 -5.11 -4.42 -5.50
N GLU A 43 -6.30 -4.34 -6.08
CA GLU A 43 -6.62 -5.02 -7.35
C GLU A 43 -6.36 -4.07 -8.53
N ARG A 44 -6.42 -2.76 -8.30
CA ARG A 44 -6.37 -1.76 -9.37
C ARG A 44 -5.51 -0.55 -9.06
N SER A 45 -4.73 -0.52 -7.98
CA SER A 45 -3.91 0.62 -7.58
C SER A 45 -4.67 1.90 -7.28
N THR A 46 -5.97 1.82 -6.98
CA THR A 46 -6.73 3.05 -6.73
C THR A 46 -6.44 3.61 -5.35
N LEU A 47 -6.58 4.94 -5.22
CA LEU A 47 -6.39 5.61 -3.94
C LEU A 47 -7.40 5.13 -2.88
N ALA A 48 -8.60 4.74 -3.30
CA ALA A 48 -9.63 4.21 -2.42
C ALA A 48 -9.25 2.84 -1.84
N GLU A 49 -8.63 1.99 -2.64
CA GLU A 49 -8.12 0.69 -2.19
C GLU A 49 -6.96 0.87 -1.21
N PHE A 50 -5.99 1.75 -1.51
CA PHE A 50 -4.91 2.03 -0.56
C PHE A 50 -5.42 2.58 0.78
N LYS A 51 -6.46 3.42 0.78
CA LYS A 51 -7.08 3.87 2.03
C LYS A 51 -7.66 2.70 2.81
N GLN A 52 -8.37 1.78 2.16
CA GLN A 52 -8.92 0.59 2.80
C GLN A 52 -7.82 -0.30 3.35
N ALA A 53 -6.78 -0.59 2.56
CA ALA A 53 -5.63 -1.37 3.00
C ALA A 53 -4.93 -0.75 4.22
N VAL A 54 -4.76 0.59 4.24
CA VAL A 54 -4.22 1.31 5.42
C VAL A 54 -5.12 1.16 6.64
N GLU A 55 -6.44 1.30 6.50
CA GLU A 55 -7.37 1.12 7.63
C GLU A 55 -7.34 -0.30 8.18
N VAL A 56 -7.11 -1.28 7.32
CA VAL A 56 -6.95 -2.67 7.75
C VAL A 56 -5.62 -2.89 8.46
N LEU A 57 -4.50 -2.38 7.91
CA LEU A 57 -3.19 -2.43 8.54
C LEU A 57 -3.21 -1.80 9.94
N LYS A 58 -3.94 -0.68 10.13
CA LYS A 58 -4.09 -0.02 11.43
C LYS A 58 -4.77 -0.89 12.49
N ARG A 59 -5.66 -1.81 12.09
CA ARG A 59 -6.37 -2.72 13.02
C ARG A 59 -5.46 -3.81 13.56
N ILE A 60 -4.37 -4.13 12.86
CA ILE A 60 -3.43 -5.16 13.29
C ILE A 60 -2.71 -4.67 14.55
N ASN A 61 -2.83 -5.44 15.63
CA ASN A 61 -2.16 -5.18 16.89
C ASN A 61 -0.68 -5.61 16.82
N ALA A 62 0.11 -4.81 16.12
CA ALA A 62 1.54 -5.01 15.95
C ALA A 62 2.32 -3.69 16.10
N PRO A 63 3.39 -3.63 16.91
CA PRO A 63 4.20 -2.42 17.03
C PRO A 63 5.00 -2.13 15.75
N LEU A 64 5.43 -3.16 15.02
CA LEU A 64 6.08 -3.02 13.71
C LEU A 64 5.15 -3.48 12.60
N LYS A 65 4.95 -2.64 11.60
CA LYS A 65 4.17 -2.93 10.39
C LYS A 65 5.03 -2.60 9.17
N HIS A 66 5.10 -3.51 8.20
CA HIS A 66 5.81 -3.31 6.94
C HIS A 66 4.91 -3.66 5.76
N VAL A 67 5.08 -2.93 4.65
CA VAL A 67 4.35 -3.15 3.40
C VAL A 67 5.36 -3.28 2.28
N ILE A 68 5.22 -4.32 1.48
CA ILE A 68 5.96 -4.51 0.24
C ILE A 68 4.92 -4.41 -0.88
N PRO A 69 5.04 -3.42 -1.80
CA PRO A 69 4.09 -3.30 -2.89
C PRO A 69 4.17 -4.50 -3.84
N GLY A 70 3.01 -4.83 -4.42
CA GLY A 70 2.87 -5.75 -5.54
C GLY A 70 3.45 -5.22 -6.85
N ASN A 71 3.25 -6.02 -7.89
CA ASN A 71 3.72 -5.71 -9.25
C ASN A 71 2.71 -4.79 -9.98
N ASP A 72 1.79 -5.35 -10.76
CA ASP A 72 0.95 -4.60 -11.69
C ASP A 72 -0.21 -3.89 -10.97
N ASP A 73 -0.69 -4.45 -9.87
CA ASP A 73 -1.85 -3.90 -9.18
C ASP A 73 -1.46 -2.76 -8.22
N ASP A 74 -0.19 -2.59 -7.85
CA ASP A 74 0.28 -1.54 -6.91
C ASP A 74 1.11 -0.41 -7.59
N PHE A 75 1.02 -0.28 -8.91
CA PHE A 75 1.86 0.61 -9.73
C PHE A 75 1.89 2.09 -9.30
N THR A 76 0.85 2.63 -8.66
CA THR A 76 0.85 4.04 -8.20
C THR A 76 1.78 4.29 -7.01
N LEU A 77 2.30 3.23 -6.38
CA LEU A 77 3.37 3.30 -5.38
C LEU A 77 4.75 3.54 -6.02
N ASP A 78 4.97 3.15 -7.28
CA ASP A 78 6.15 3.59 -8.05
C ASP A 78 5.92 5.01 -8.57
N THR A 79 6.38 5.98 -7.78
CA THR A 79 6.22 7.40 -8.11
C THR A 79 6.91 7.83 -9.40
N VAL A 80 7.98 7.14 -9.82
CA VAL A 80 8.72 7.46 -11.04
C VAL A 80 7.94 6.97 -12.26
N MET A 81 7.49 5.72 -12.23
CA MET A 81 6.69 5.12 -13.30
C MET A 81 5.33 5.81 -13.42
N PHE A 82 4.63 6.01 -12.31
CA PHE A 82 3.35 6.72 -12.30
C PHE A 82 3.49 8.18 -12.72
N GLY A 83 4.58 8.86 -12.34
CA GLY A 83 4.87 10.22 -12.81
C GLY A 83 5.01 10.33 -14.33
N LYS A 84 5.62 9.33 -14.99
CA LYS A 84 5.72 9.28 -16.46
C LYS A 84 4.34 9.10 -17.11
N ILE A 85 3.51 8.22 -16.56
CA ILE A 85 2.14 8.01 -17.04
C ILE A 85 1.34 9.31 -16.89
N TYR A 86 1.39 9.92 -15.70
CA TYR A 86 0.69 11.15 -15.36
C TYR A 86 1.12 12.35 -16.22
N HIS A 87 2.40 12.47 -16.55
CA HIS A 87 2.90 13.55 -17.40
C HIS A 87 2.49 13.35 -18.87
N LYS A 88 2.65 12.13 -19.41
CA LYS A 88 2.24 11.81 -20.78
C LYS A 88 0.75 12.08 -21.03
N SER A 89 -0.09 11.80 -20.04
CA SER A 89 -1.52 12.07 -20.14
C SER A 89 -1.87 13.56 -20.11
N GLN A 90 -1.10 14.39 -19.41
CA GLN A 90 -1.27 15.85 -19.43
C GLN A 90 -0.91 16.46 -20.79
N THR A 91 0.15 15.95 -21.42
CA THR A 91 0.68 16.51 -22.68
C THR A 91 -0.08 16.05 -23.92
N SER A 92 -0.91 15.00 -23.82
CA SER A 92 -1.73 14.47 -24.91
C SER A 92 -3.20 14.30 -24.50
N PRO A 93 -3.91 15.40 -24.19
CA PRO A 93 -5.26 15.34 -23.60
C PRO A 93 -6.33 14.85 -24.57
N ASN A 94 -6.13 14.93 -25.88
CA ASN A 94 -7.14 14.64 -26.90
C ASN A 94 -7.45 13.14 -27.14
N ILE A 95 -6.68 12.20 -26.58
CA ILE A 95 -6.98 10.76 -26.65
C ILE A 95 -7.56 10.26 -25.31
N TRP A 96 -7.42 11.02 -24.21
CA TRP A 96 -7.72 10.54 -22.86
C TRP A 96 -8.23 11.61 -21.86
N SER A 97 -8.66 12.82 -22.24
CA SER A 97 -8.91 13.93 -21.29
C SER A 97 -9.97 13.63 -20.21
N GLU A 98 -11.08 13.03 -20.61
CA GLU A 98 -12.18 12.72 -19.70
C GLU A 98 -11.87 11.48 -18.84
N ALA A 99 -11.28 10.46 -19.48
CA ALA A 99 -10.70 9.31 -18.79
C ALA A 99 -9.57 9.70 -17.82
N TYR A 100 -8.83 10.77 -18.09
CA TYR A 100 -7.71 11.27 -17.27
C TYR A 100 -8.16 12.07 -16.06
N ASN A 101 -9.18 12.92 -16.18
CA ASN A 101 -9.77 13.57 -15.03
C ASN A 101 -10.39 12.54 -14.07
N VAL A 102 -11.02 11.51 -14.63
CA VAL A 102 -11.53 10.35 -13.87
C VAL A 102 -10.37 9.54 -13.27
N ALA A 103 -9.29 9.29 -14.03
CA ALA A 103 -8.11 8.55 -13.56
C ALA A 103 -7.37 9.27 -12.43
N SER A 104 -7.17 10.59 -12.53
CA SER A 104 -6.53 11.37 -11.45
C SER A 104 -7.41 11.47 -10.20
N ALA A 105 -8.75 11.45 -10.34
CA ALA A 105 -9.65 11.27 -9.21
C ALA A 105 -9.62 9.86 -8.61
N HIS A 106 -9.39 8.82 -9.43
CA HIS A 106 -9.32 7.41 -9.00
C HIS A 106 -7.97 7.03 -8.36
N TYR A 107 -6.86 7.38 -9.00
CA TYR A 107 -5.50 7.03 -8.59
C TYR A 107 -4.88 8.07 -7.65
N GLY A 108 -5.43 9.28 -7.63
CA GLY A 108 -4.85 10.40 -6.90
C GLY A 108 -3.66 11.03 -7.63
N ARG A 109 -2.93 11.88 -6.91
CA ARG A 109 -1.72 12.53 -7.42
C ARG A 109 -0.49 11.63 -7.24
N VAL A 110 0.53 11.88 -8.05
CA VAL A 110 1.84 11.22 -7.91
C VAL A 110 2.34 11.32 -6.46
N GLY A 111 2.71 10.18 -5.87
CA GLY A 111 3.19 10.09 -4.49
C GLY A 111 2.10 10.10 -3.40
N GLN A 112 0.83 10.28 -3.76
CA GLN A 112 -0.26 10.32 -2.76
C GLN A 112 -0.49 8.95 -2.12
N ALA A 113 -0.47 7.86 -2.90
CA ALA A 113 -0.58 6.49 -2.40
C ALA A 113 0.60 6.15 -1.47
N ALA A 114 1.84 6.44 -1.89
CA ALA A 114 3.04 6.22 -1.07
C ALA A 114 2.98 6.98 0.26
N LYS A 115 2.49 8.23 0.24
CA LYS A 115 2.28 9.04 1.45
C LYS A 115 1.20 8.47 2.38
N LEU A 116 0.12 7.89 1.82
CA LEU A 116 -0.92 7.22 2.62
C LEU A 116 -0.35 6.01 3.35
N ILE A 117 0.35 5.12 2.63
CA ILE A 117 0.97 3.93 3.22
C ILE A 117 1.99 4.34 4.29
N SER A 118 2.87 5.30 3.98
CA SER A 118 3.89 5.77 4.92
C SER A 118 3.30 6.39 6.20
N ARG A 119 2.11 7.01 6.14
CA ARG A 119 1.44 7.55 7.34
C ARG A 119 0.73 6.47 8.15
N GLY A 120 0.33 5.38 7.52
CA GLY A 120 -0.26 4.22 8.19
C GLY A 120 0.76 3.32 8.87
N LEU A 121 2.03 3.39 8.44
CA LEU A 121 3.14 2.60 8.99
C LEU A 121 3.89 3.43 10.04
N PHE A 122 4.03 2.87 11.25
CA PHE A 122 4.77 3.50 12.35
C PHE A 122 6.28 3.65 12.07
N ARG A 123 6.80 3.00 11.02
CA ARG A 123 8.18 3.17 10.57
C ARG A 123 8.23 3.22 9.04
N ARG A 124 8.68 4.35 8.51
CA ARG A 124 8.97 4.55 7.08
C ARG A 124 10.26 3.77 6.77
N LEU A 125 10.18 2.68 6.00
CA LEU A 125 11.36 1.92 5.55
C LEU A 125 11.72 2.12 4.06
N TYR A 126 11.05 3.05 3.38
CA TYR A 126 11.44 3.51 2.05
C TYR A 126 11.64 5.03 2.05
N GLU A 127 12.54 5.50 2.89
CA GLU A 127 13.27 6.73 2.61
C GLU A 127 14.61 6.24 2.07
N THR A 128 14.74 6.22 0.74
CA THR A 128 16.06 6.21 0.14
C THR A 128 16.74 7.50 0.56
N GLU A 129 17.58 7.43 1.59
CA GLU A 129 18.60 8.45 1.81
C GLU A 129 19.44 8.56 0.53
N GLY A 130 19.40 9.73 -0.10
CA GLY A 130 20.42 10.23 -1.02
C GLY A 130 20.31 9.81 -2.49
N ARG A 131 19.94 10.76 -3.36
CA ARG A 131 20.87 11.76 -3.92
C ARG A 131 20.11 12.91 -4.57
#